data_AF-A0A7J3M0E7-F1
#
_entry.id   AF-A0A7J3M0E7-F1
#
_cell.length_a   1.000
_cell.length_b   1.000
_cell.length_c   1.000
_cell.angle_alpha   90.00
_cell.angle_beta   90.00
_cell.angle_gamma   90.00
#
_symmetry.space_group_name_H-M   'P 1'
#
loop_
_entity.id
_entity.type
_entity.pdbx_description
1 polymer ?
#
loop_
_entity_poly.entity_id
_entity_poly.type
_entity_poly.pdbx_seq_one_letter_code
_entity_poly.pdbx_strand_id
1 'polypeptide(L)'
;MSLVALGRENLLLLVALGFLLAFFLGFGLPPSAVYIIASVLVVPSFIFLDFSPWVAHFFVFLAAAISEFTPPVALIAAVTSKIAETSFIKTAFYTQKWILPIYLLIFAVITWPELVVAPGTNMLLAFAIVLIGCLTVTAGSFGKLSKNRFIDIPARLVLIALGSFVLYTPQKDFAIILVPILAFLVALSIRVTQRISRDTQ
;
A
#
# COMPACT_ATOMS: atom_id res chain seq x y z
N MET A 1 29.64 4.87 0.10
CA MET A 1 28.99 3.61 0.52
C MET A 1 27.83 3.38 -0.45
N SER A 2 27.90 2.40 -1.35
CA SER A 2 26.85 2.19 -2.35
C SER A 2 25.61 1.58 -1.71
N LEU A 3 24.41 1.88 -2.26
CA LEU A 3 23.14 1.23 -1.87
C LEU A 3 23.25 -0.31 -1.83
N VAL A 4 24.08 -0.86 -2.71
CA VAL A 4 24.40 -2.29 -2.82
C VAL A 4 25.04 -2.85 -1.54
N ALA A 5 25.93 -2.12 -0.89
CA ALA A 5 26.59 -2.57 0.35
C ALA A 5 25.62 -2.64 1.54
N LEU A 6 24.64 -1.71 1.59
CA LEU A 6 23.60 -1.68 2.62
C LEU A 6 22.51 -2.74 2.38
N GLY A 7 22.16 -3.02 1.13
CA GLY A 7 21.14 -4.01 0.78
C GLY A 7 21.53 -5.45 1.12
N ARG A 8 22.83 -5.78 1.15
CA ARG A 8 23.33 -7.13 1.49
C ARG A 8 23.13 -7.50 2.96
N GLU A 9 23.05 -6.50 3.84
CA GLU A 9 22.87 -6.69 5.29
C GLU A 9 21.43 -6.44 5.74
N ASN A 10 20.65 -5.62 5.01
CA ASN A 10 19.28 -5.28 5.40
C ASN A 10 18.38 -4.96 4.20
N LEU A 11 17.59 -5.95 3.76
CA LEU A 11 16.58 -5.79 2.72
C LEU A 11 15.58 -4.66 3.03
N LEU A 12 15.18 -4.53 4.29
CA LEU A 12 14.21 -3.50 4.72
C LEU A 12 14.77 -2.09 4.47
N LEU A 13 16.07 -1.90 4.66
CA LEU A 13 16.73 -0.62 4.42
C LEU A 13 16.78 -0.29 2.92
N LEU A 14 17.07 -1.26 2.05
CA LEU A 14 17.06 -1.04 0.60
C LEU A 14 15.66 -0.63 0.12
N VAL A 15 14.63 -1.34 0.59
CA VAL A 15 13.23 -1.07 0.26
C VAL A 15 12.81 0.32 0.76
N ALA A 16 13.17 0.67 2.00
CA ALA A 16 12.90 1.98 2.57
C ALA A 16 13.60 3.10 1.79
N LEU A 17 14.88 2.94 1.46
CA LEU A 17 15.65 3.93 0.70
C LEU A 17 15.10 4.08 -0.72
N GLY A 18 14.72 2.98 -1.38
CA GLY A 18 14.11 3.03 -2.71
C GLY A 18 12.77 3.78 -2.71
N PHE A 19 11.93 3.52 -1.71
CA PHE A 19 10.68 4.25 -1.53
C PHE A 19 10.92 5.74 -1.22
N LEU A 20 11.80 6.07 -0.28
CA LEU A 20 12.11 7.45 0.10
C LEU A 20 12.69 8.23 -1.08
N LEU A 21 13.55 7.62 -1.89
CA LEU A 21 14.11 8.24 -3.08
C LEU A 21 13.01 8.62 -4.07
N ALA A 22 12.13 7.69 -4.44
CA ALA A 22 10.99 7.98 -5.32
C ALA A 22 10.05 9.03 -4.70
N PHE A 23 9.78 8.92 -3.40
CA PHE A 23 8.93 9.85 -2.66
C PHE A 23 9.43 11.29 -2.69
N PHE A 24 10.72 11.52 -2.40
CA PHE A 24 11.29 12.88 -2.40
C PHE A 24 11.50 13.42 -3.82
N LEU A 25 11.87 12.58 -4.79
CA LEU A 25 11.95 12.99 -6.20
C LEU A 25 10.59 13.43 -6.75
N GLY A 26 9.49 12.87 -6.22
CA GLY A 26 8.13 13.24 -6.58
C GLY A 26 7.69 14.65 -6.20
N PHE A 27 8.49 15.42 -5.44
CA PHE A 27 8.15 16.80 -5.05
C PHE A 27 8.32 17.84 -6.16
N GLY A 28 8.62 17.44 -7.39
CA GLY A 28 8.73 18.42 -8.48
C GLY A 28 8.83 17.83 -9.88
N LEU A 29 8.74 16.51 -10.00
CA LEU A 29 8.89 15.78 -11.26
C LEU A 29 7.63 14.96 -11.54
N PRO A 30 7.22 14.83 -12.81
CA PRO A 30 6.13 13.92 -13.18
C PRO A 30 6.52 12.45 -12.90
N PRO A 31 5.56 11.51 -12.74
CA PRO A 31 5.85 10.15 -12.28
C PRO A 31 6.78 9.39 -13.23
N SER A 32 6.69 9.69 -14.52
CA SER A 32 7.56 9.13 -15.55
C SER A 32 9.02 9.51 -15.34
N ALA A 33 9.31 10.77 -15.02
CA ALA A 33 10.67 11.24 -14.73
C ALA A 33 11.20 10.67 -13.41
N VAL A 34 10.35 10.64 -12.38
CA VAL A 34 10.69 10.01 -11.08
C VAL A 34 11.05 8.54 -11.27
N TYR A 35 10.24 7.79 -12.02
CA TYR A 35 10.49 6.38 -12.30
C TYR A 35 11.81 6.16 -13.04
N ILE A 36 12.09 6.94 -14.09
CA ILE A 36 13.34 6.81 -14.86
C ILE A 36 14.55 7.03 -13.95
N ILE A 37 14.56 8.11 -13.16
CA ILE A 37 15.69 8.44 -12.28
C ILE A 37 15.82 7.40 -11.14
N ALA A 38 14.73 7.09 -10.46
CA ALA A 38 14.74 6.15 -9.33
C ALA A 38 15.09 4.72 -9.78
N SER A 39 14.63 4.28 -10.96
CA SER A 39 14.90 2.93 -11.45
C SER A 39 16.39 2.71 -11.73
N VAL A 40 17.07 3.69 -12.33
CA VAL A 40 18.52 3.64 -12.56
C VAL A 40 19.32 3.49 -11.27
N LEU A 41 18.82 4.05 -10.16
CA LEU A 41 19.51 4.02 -8.86
C LEU A 41 19.16 2.79 -8.01
N VAL A 42 17.89 2.38 -8.02
CA VAL A 42 17.35 1.38 -7.10
C VAL A 42 17.35 -0.03 -7.70
N VAL A 43 16.92 -0.17 -8.97
CA VAL A 43 16.73 -1.49 -9.59
C VAL A 43 18.01 -2.33 -9.64
N PRO A 44 19.21 -1.79 -10.00
CA PRO A 44 20.43 -2.58 -10.01
C PRO A 44 20.76 -3.19 -8.64
N SER A 45 20.41 -2.49 -7.56
CA SER A 45 20.63 -2.98 -6.19
C SER A 45 19.69 -4.14 -5.84
N PHE A 46 18.44 -4.10 -6.31
CA PHE A 46 17.50 -5.21 -6.14
C PHE A 46 17.94 -6.44 -6.95
N ILE A 47 18.35 -6.25 -8.20
CA ILE A 47 18.83 -7.34 -9.06
C ILE A 47 20.08 -7.99 -8.47
N PHE A 48 20.99 -7.21 -7.88
CA PHE A 48 22.17 -7.73 -7.18
C PHE A 48 21.83 -8.62 -5.97
N LEU A 49 20.64 -8.45 -5.37
CA LEU A 49 20.12 -9.27 -4.28
C LEU A 49 19.19 -10.39 -4.77
N ASP A 50 19.32 -10.80 -6.04
CA ASP A 50 18.55 -11.87 -6.67
C ASP A 50 17.03 -11.63 -6.75
N PHE A 51 16.58 -10.37 -6.65
CA PHE A 51 15.18 -10.05 -6.96
C PHE A 51 14.94 -10.08 -8.47
N SER A 52 13.74 -10.55 -8.85
CA SER A 52 13.28 -10.45 -10.24
C SER A 52 13.30 -8.99 -10.72
N PRO A 53 13.86 -8.70 -11.91
CA PRO A 53 13.86 -7.35 -12.47
C PRO A 53 12.45 -6.75 -12.56
N TRP A 54 11.46 -7.58 -12.88
CA TRP A 54 10.06 -7.17 -12.96
C TRP A 54 9.55 -6.64 -11.62
N VAL A 55 9.83 -7.34 -10.52
CA VAL A 55 9.41 -6.92 -9.16
C VAL A 55 10.07 -5.61 -8.78
N ALA A 56 11.37 -5.47 -9.05
CA ALA A 56 12.12 -4.26 -8.75
C ALA A 56 11.59 -3.04 -9.53
N HIS A 57 11.37 -3.20 -10.84
CA HIS A 57 10.81 -2.14 -11.67
C HIS A 57 9.37 -1.79 -11.25
N PHE A 58 8.53 -2.78 -10.93
CA PHE A 58 7.14 -2.54 -10.52
C PHE A 58 7.07 -1.85 -9.15
N PHE A 59 7.94 -2.21 -8.21
CA PHE A 59 8.08 -1.52 -6.93
C PHE A 59 8.41 -0.04 -7.13
N VAL A 60 9.44 0.27 -7.92
CA VAL A 60 9.85 1.66 -8.19
C VAL A 60 8.76 2.42 -8.96
N PHE A 61 8.10 1.76 -9.91
CA PHE A 61 6.99 2.33 -10.66
C PHE A 61 5.82 2.71 -9.74
N LEU A 62 5.39 1.81 -8.86
CA LEU A 62 4.33 2.09 -7.89
C LEU A 62 4.75 3.20 -6.91
N ALA A 63 6.00 3.20 -6.43
CA ALA A 63 6.50 4.26 -5.56
C ALA A 63 6.50 5.64 -6.26
N ALA A 64 6.92 5.69 -7.53
CA ALA A 64 6.92 6.90 -8.35
C ALA A 64 5.50 7.39 -8.69
N ALA A 65 4.56 6.47 -8.96
CA ALA A 65 3.17 6.83 -9.20
C ALA A 65 2.51 7.43 -7.94
N ILE A 66 2.85 6.91 -6.76
CA ILE A 66 2.22 7.33 -5.51
C ILE A 66 2.89 8.56 -4.88
N SER A 67 4.13 8.89 -5.24
CA SER A 67 4.83 10.07 -4.69
C SER A 67 4.08 11.38 -4.96
N GLU A 68 3.38 11.49 -6.09
CA GLU A 68 2.62 12.69 -6.47
C GLU A 68 1.37 12.94 -5.63
N PHE A 69 0.93 12.02 -4.77
CA PHE A 69 -0.22 12.26 -3.90
C PHE A 69 0.13 13.04 -2.63
N THR A 70 1.43 13.26 -2.36
CA THR A 70 1.90 13.75 -1.07
C THR A 70 2.06 15.28 -1.04
N PRO A 71 1.63 15.97 0.04
CA PRO A 71 2.05 17.33 0.30
C PRO A 71 3.60 17.42 0.30
N PRO A 72 4.22 18.45 -0.30
CA PRO A 72 3.67 19.77 -0.61
C PRO A 72 3.10 19.95 -2.03
N VAL A 73 3.30 19.00 -2.94
CA VAL A 73 3.08 19.22 -4.39
C VAL A 73 1.81 18.60 -4.92
N ALA A 74 1.20 17.66 -4.19
CA ALA A 74 -0.04 16.92 -4.51
C ALA A 74 -0.94 17.52 -5.61
N LEU A 75 -0.59 17.29 -6.89
CA LEU A 75 -1.17 18.03 -8.02
C LEU A 75 -2.68 17.77 -8.14
N ILE A 76 -3.08 16.51 -7.96
CA ILE A 76 -4.48 16.09 -7.96
C ILE A 76 -5.25 16.81 -6.84
N ALA A 77 -4.67 16.93 -5.65
CA ALA A 77 -5.28 17.66 -4.54
C ALA A 77 -5.42 19.16 -4.85
N ALA A 78 -4.45 19.77 -5.55
CA ALA A 78 -4.51 21.18 -5.94
C ALA A 78 -5.61 21.47 -6.97
N VAL A 79 -5.80 20.59 -7.95
CA VAL A 79 -6.87 20.75 -8.96
C VAL A 79 -8.23 20.47 -8.32
N THR A 80 -8.37 19.35 -7.62
CA THR A 80 -9.65 18.97 -6.96
C THR A 80 -10.07 19.95 -5.87
N SER A 81 -9.13 20.55 -5.13
CA SER A 81 -9.47 21.57 -4.13
C SER A 81 -10.05 22.83 -4.75
N LYS A 82 -9.59 23.23 -5.94
CA LYS A 82 -10.17 24.37 -6.67
C LYS A 82 -11.56 24.06 -7.20
N ILE A 83 -11.77 22.85 -7.72
CA ILE A 83 -13.10 22.40 -8.21
C ILE A 83 -14.10 22.33 -7.05
N ALA A 84 -13.67 21.83 -5.89
CA ALA A 84 -14.53 21.66 -4.71
C ALA A 84 -14.58 22.90 -3.79
N GLU A 85 -13.94 24.02 -4.15
CA GLU A 85 -13.85 25.24 -3.35
C GLU A 85 -13.35 25.00 -1.90
N THR A 86 -12.39 24.09 -1.75
CA THR A 86 -11.80 23.70 -0.45
C THR A 86 -10.33 24.14 -0.34
N SER A 87 -9.83 24.15 0.90
CA SER A 87 -8.40 24.41 1.15
C SER A 87 -7.54 23.27 0.61
N PHE A 88 -6.57 23.59 -0.26
CA PHE A 88 -5.57 22.65 -0.79
C PHE A 88 -4.96 21.77 0.30
N ILE A 89 -4.45 22.38 1.38
CA ILE A 89 -3.78 21.65 2.45
C ILE A 89 -4.71 20.64 3.10
N LYS A 90 -5.98 21.03 3.37
CA LYS A 90 -6.97 20.09 3.92
C LYS A 90 -7.21 18.94 2.96
N THR A 91 -7.47 19.23 1.68
CA THR A 91 -7.73 18.23 0.65
C THR A 91 -6.56 17.26 0.49
N ALA A 92 -5.33 17.76 0.45
CA ALA A 92 -4.13 16.94 0.35
C ALA A 92 -3.94 16.03 1.57
N PHE A 93 -4.16 16.53 2.79
CA PHE A 93 -4.14 15.69 3.99
C PHE A 93 -5.27 14.65 4.04
N TYR A 94 -6.45 14.98 3.51
CA TYR A 94 -7.49 13.97 3.34
C TYR A 94 -7.03 12.91 2.36
N THR A 95 -6.58 13.26 1.14
CA THR A 95 -6.06 12.30 0.15
C THR A 95 -5.03 11.35 0.76
N GLN A 96 -4.10 11.87 1.55
CA GLN A 96 -3.10 11.07 2.26
C GLN A 96 -3.69 10.04 3.22
N LYS A 97 -4.75 10.39 3.95
CA LYS A 97 -5.46 9.43 4.80
C LYS A 97 -6.07 8.30 3.97
N TRP A 98 -6.69 8.62 2.84
CA TRP A 98 -7.40 7.65 1.99
C TRP A 98 -6.47 6.70 1.24
N ILE A 99 -5.29 7.15 0.84
CA ILE A 99 -4.32 6.35 0.06
C ILE A 99 -3.45 5.43 0.92
N LEU A 100 -3.62 5.44 2.26
CA LEU A 100 -2.85 4.61 3.19
C LEU A 100 -2.78 3.11 2.81
N PRO A 101 -3.88 2.44 2.41
CA PRO A 101 -3.82 1.04 1.99
C PRO A 101 -3.00 0.80 0.72
N ILE A 102 -2.90 1.81 -0.15
CA ILE A 102 -2.11 1.75 -1.39
C ILE A 102 -0.62 1.86 -1.08
N TYR A 103 -0.20 2.61 -0.06
CA TYR A 103 1.20 2.57 0.38
C TYR A 103 1.64 1.16 0.79
N LEU A 104 0.75 0.37 1.41
CA LEU A 104 1.06 -1.02 1.75
C LEU A 104 1.23 -1.89 0.50
N LEU A 105 0.42 -1.66 -0.54
CA LEU A 105 0.51 -2.39 -1.81
C LEU A 105 1.89 -2.25 -2.46
N ILE A 106 2.50 -1.06 -2.40
CA ILE A 106 3.84 -0.80 -2.96
C ILE A 106 4.84 -1.84 -2.42
N PHE A 107 4.84 -2.07 -1.10
CA PHE A 107 5.72 -3.04 -0.46
C PHE A 107 5.24 -4.49 -0.65
N ALA A 108 3.93 -4.72 -0.76
CA ALA A 108 3.37 -6.06 -0.93
C ALA A 108 3.85 -6.73 -2.22
N VAL A 109 4.14 -5.97 -3.28
CA VAL A 109 4.70 -6.50 -4.54
C VAL A 109 6.04 -7.22 -4.35
N ILE A 110 6.83 -6.82 -3.35
CA ILE A 110 8.10 -7.47 -3.01
C ILE A 110 7.84 -8.83 -2.33
N THR A 111 6.80 -8.91 -1.50
CA THR A 111 6.43 -10.14 -0.76
C THR A 111 5.66 -11.12 -1.66
N TRP A 112 4.90 -10.58 -2.62
CA TRP A 112 4.08 -11.32 -3.58
C TRP A 112 4.59 -11.11 -5.01
N PRO A 113 5.79 -11.60 -5.35
CA PRO A 113 6.36 -11.45 -6.69
C PRO A 113 5.49 -12.09 -7.78
N GLU A 114 4.64 -13.07 -7.44
CA GLU A 114 3.69 -13.70 -8.36
C GLU A 114 2.73 -12.70 -9.02
N LEU A 115 2.48 -11.55 -8.39
CA LEU A 115 1.68 -10.47 -8.96
C LEU A 115 2.21 -9.98 -10.30
N VAL A 116 3.53 -10.11 -10.54
CA VAL A 116 4.19 -9.53 -11.72
C VAL A 116 4.89 -10.59 -12.56
N VAL A 117 5.43 -11.65 -11.93
CA VAL A 117 6.33 -12.59 -12.60
C VAL A 117 5.64 -13.87 -13.08
N ALA A 118 4.45 -14.21 -12.56
CA ALA A 118 3.81 -15.52 -12.77
C ALA A 118 2.41 -15.41 -13.39
N PRO A 119 2.28 -15.01 -14.67
CA PRO A 119 0.98 -14.84 -15.31
C PRO A 119 0.17 -16.14 -15.31
N GLY A 120 -1.15 -16.02 -15.14
CA GLY A 120 -2.08 -17.15 -15.07
C GLY A 120 -2.68 -17.32 -13.67
N THR A 121 -2.88 -18.57 -13.25
CA THR A 121 -3.57 -18.90 -11.99
C THR A 121 -2.83 -18.39 -10.75
N ASN A 122 -1.50 -18.43 -10.76
CA ASN A 122 -0.68 -17.98 -9.62
C ASN A 122 -0.79 -16.46 -9.41
N MET A 123 -0.77 -15.67 -10.48
CA MET A 123 -1.02 -14.23 -10.42
C MET A 123 -2.43 -13.93 -9.91
N LEU A 124 -3.45 -14.66 -10.39
CA LEU A 124 -4.84 -14.47 -9.91
C LEU A 124 -4.98 -14.79 -8.42
N LEU A 125 -4.33 -15.85 -7.94
CA LEU A 125 -4.32 -16.21 -6.53
C LEU A 125 -3.62 -15.11 -5.71
N ALA A 126 -2.42 -14.70 -6.08
CA ALA A 126 -1.70 -13.63 -5.40
C ALA A 126 -2.48 -12.30 -5.41
N PHE A 127 -3.13 -11.97 -6.54
CA PHE A 127 -4.00 -10.82 -6.66
C PHE A 127 -5.17 -10.90 -5.67
N ALA A 128 -5.86 -12.03 -5.57
CA ALA A 128 -6.96 -12.21 -4.62
C ALA A 128 -6.47 -12.05 -3.17
N ILE A 129 -5.32 -12.63 -2.82
CA ILE A 129 -4.73 -12.53 -1.49
C ILE A 129 -4.41 -11.08 -1.14
N VAL A 130 -3.68 -10.38 -2.02
CA VAL A 130 -3.27 -8.98 -1.80
C VAL A 130 -4.49 -8.06 -1.78
N LEU A 131 -5.48 -8.28 -2.66
CA LEU A 131 -6.74 -7.55 -2.66
C LEU A 131 -7.47 -7.67 -1.32
N ILE A 132 -7.64 -8.90 -0.82
CA ILE A 132 -8.30 -9.14 0.48
C ILE A 132 -7.49 -8.54 1.63
N GLY A 133 -6.16 -8.64 1.59
CA GLY A 133 -5.28 -7.98 2.56
C GLY A 133 -5.49 -6.46 2.60
N CYS A 134 -5.44 -5.80 1.44
CA CYS A 134 -5.70 -4.36 1.31
C CYS A 134 -7.12 -3.97 1.75
N LEU A 135 -8.14 -4.76 1.39
CA LEU A 135 -9.52 -4.52 1.82
C LEU A 135 -9.69 -4.68 3.34
N THR A 136 -8.99 -5.62 3.95
CA THR A 136 -8.99 -5.84 5.41
C THR A 136 -8.37 -4.65 6.14
N VAL A 137 -7.23 -4.15 5.67
CA VAL A 137 -6.62 -2.94 6.21
C VAL A 137 -7.54 -1.73 6.02
N THR A 138 -8.17 -1.61 4.86
CA THR A 138 -9.12 -0.51 4.56
C THR A 138 -10.33 -0.56 5.50
N ALA A 139 -10.90 -1.74 5.71
CA ALA A 139 -12.00 -1.95 6.64
C ALA A 139 -11.62 -1.58 8.09
N GLY A 140 -10.42 -1.95 8.56
CA GLY A 140 -9.93 -1.51 9.86
C GLY A 140 -9.63 -0.02 9.93
N SER A 141 -9.12 0.57 8.85
CA SER A 141 -8.72 2.00 8.80
C SER A 141 -9.92 2.95 8.80
N PHE A 142 -10.97 2.64 8.04
CA PHE A 142 -12.11 3.56 7.85
C PHE A 142 -13.46 3.05 8.38
N GLY A 143 -13.57 1.75 8.70
CA GLY A 143 -14.80 1.16 9.20
C GLY A 143 -15.12 1.53 10.65
N LYS A 144 -16.35 1.20 11.06
CA LYS A 144 -16.81 1.18 12.46
C LYS A 144 -17.39 -0.20 12.76
N LEU A 145 -16.79 -0.90 13.71
CA LEU A 145 -17.16 -2.26 14.12
C LEU A 145 -18.03 -2.27 15.38
N SER A 146 -18.03 -1.21 16.19
CA SER A 146 -18.89 -1.11 17.37
C SER A 146 -19.29 0.33 17.68
N LYS A 147 -20.45 0.52 18.32
CA LYS A 147 -20.84 1.82 18.89
C LYS A 147 -19.99 2.18 20.12
N ASN A 148 -19.49 1.16 20.84
CA ASN A 148 -18.61 1.37 21.99
C ASN A 148 -17.16 1.55 21.52
N ARG A 149 -16.61 2.75 21.77
CA ARG A 149 -15.25 3.13 21.37
C ARG A 149 -14.15 2.20 21.93
N PHE A 150 -14.36 1.65 23.13
CA PHE A 150 -13.40 0.73 23.76
C PHE A 150 -13.30 -0.62 23.06
N ILE A 151 -14.34 -1.02 22.30
CA ILE A 151 -14.37 -2.27 21.53
C ILE A 151 -14.02 -1.99 20.06
N ASP A 152 -14.47 -0.85 19.53
CA ASP A 152 -14.24 -0.46 18.13
C ASP A 152 -12.75 -0.32 17.81
N ILE A 153 -12.00 0.41 18.64
CA ILE A 153 -10.58 0.68 18.37
C ILE A 153 -9.77 -0.62 18.35
N PRO A 154 -9.81 -1.50 19.38
CA PRO A 154 -9.09 -2.78 19.32
C PRO A 154 -9.51 -3.65 18.14
N ALA A 155 -10.80 -3.77 17.85
CA ALA A 155 -11.27 -4.60 16.74
C ALA A 155 -10.73 -4.10 15.39
N ARG A 156 -10.69 -2.78 15.19
CA ARG A 156 -10.12 -2.16 13.98
C ARG A 156 -8.61 -2.37 13.89
N LEU A 157 -7.89 -2.21 15.00
CA LEU A 157 -6.44 -2.49 15.05
C LEU A 157 -6.13 -3.95 14.75
N VAL A 158 -6.97 -4.89 15.21
CA VAL A 158 -6.85 -6.32 14.88
C VAL A 158 -7.06 -6.54 13.38
N LEU A 159 -8.06 -5.92 12.74
CA LEU A 159 -8.22 -6.04 11.28
C LEU A 159 -7.02 -5.48 10.52
N ILE A 160 -6.48 -4.32 10.93
CA ILE A 160 -5.28 -3.75 10.32
C ILE A 160 -4.11 -4.72 10.47
N ALA A 161 -3.88 -5.26 11.68
CA ALA A 161 -2.80 -6.19 11.95
C ALA A 161 -2.94 -7.49 11.13
N LEU A 162 -4.13 -8.06 11.04
CA LEU A 162 -4.39 -9.26 10.24
C LEU A 162 -4.22 -9.03 8.74
N GLY A 163 -4.72 -7.89 8.24
CA GLY A 163 -4.54 -7.51 6.83
C GLY A 163 -3.06 -7.31 6.48
N SER A 164 -2.32 -6.58 7.31
CA SER A 164 -0.87 -6.40 7.15
C SER A 164 -0.10 -7.71 7.28
N PHE A 165 -0.51 -8.60 8.18
CA PHE A 165 0.11 -9.93 8.33
C PHE A 165 -0.03 -10.76 7.05
N VAL A 166 -1.20 -10.78 6.43
CA VAL A 166 -1.41 -11.49 5.14
C VAL A 166 -0.62 -10.85 4.00
N LEU A 167 -0.45 -9.52 4.00
CA LEU A 167 0.33 -8.82 2.98
C LEU A 167 1.83 -9.11 3.07
N TYR A 168 2.38 -9.34 4.27
CA TYR A 168 3.83 -9.46 4.50
C TYR A 168 4.28 -10.80 5.09
N THR A 169 3.42 -11.81 5.12
CA THR A 169 3.79 -13.14 5.61
C THR A 169 4.82 -13.81 4.68
N PRO A 170 5.94 -14.34 5.20
CA PRO A 170 6.87 -15.14 4.40
C PRO A 170 6.26 -16.47 3.93
N GLN A 171 5.31 -17.00 4.70
CA GLN A 171 4.68 -18.30 4.44
C GLN A 171 3.34 -18.10 3.74
N LYS A 172 3.30 -18.44 2.44
CA LYS A 172 2.15 -18.21 1.55
C LYS A 172 0.96 -19.14 1.85
N ASP A 173 1.23 -20.33 2.39
CA ASP A 173 0.18 -21.30 2.75
C ASP A 173 -0.79 -20.74 3.81
N PHE A 174 -0.25 -20.01 4.80
CA PHE A 174 -1.09 -19.34 5.80
C PHE A 174 -2.00 -18.28 5.17
N ALA A 175 -1.52 -17.54 4.17
CA ALA A 175 -2.32 -16.54 3.50
C ALA A 175 -3.54 -17.17 2.80
N ILE A 176 -3.36 -18.32 2.14
CA ILE A 176 -4.45 -19.04 1.47
C ILE A 176 -5.55 -19.46 2.46
N ILE A 177 -5.16 -19.93 3.65
CA ILE A 177 -6.10 -20.34 4.70
C ILE A 177 -6.81 -19.13 5.32
N LEU A 178 -6.09 -18.02 5.54
CA LEU A 178 -6.65 -16.82 6.17
C LEU A 178 -7.58 -16.04 5.25
N VAL A 179 -7.38 -16.09 3.94
CA VAL A 179 -8.12 -15.26 2.98
C VAL A 179 -9.63 -15.44 3.01
N PRO A 180 -10.20 -16.66 3.05
CA PRO A 180 -11.65 -16.85 3.21
C PRO A 180 -12.18 -16.24 4.51
N ILE A 181 -11.42 -16.38 5.60
CA ILE A 181 -11.77 -15.83 6.92
C ILE A 181 -11.76 -14.30 6.86
N LEU A 182 -10.70 -13.70 6.30
CA LEU A 182 -10.59 -12.25 6.14
C LEU A 182 -11.66 -11.70 5.19
N ALA A 183 -11.97 -12.39 4.10
CA ALA A 183 -13.04 -12.00 3.19
C ALA A 183 -14.39 -11.95 3.91
N PHE A 184 -14.68 -12.95 4.75
CA PHE A 184 -15.87 -12.95 5.59
C PHE A 184 -15.87 -11.81 6.61
N LEU A 185 -14.74 -11.58 7.30
CA LEU A 185 -14.60 -10.48 8.26
C LEU A 185 -14.75 -9.10 7.60
N VAL A 186 -14.21 -8.93 6.39
CA VAL A 186 -14.39 -7.72 5.59
C VAL A 186 -15.86 -7.53 5.25
N ALA A 187 -16.54 -8.55 4.74
CA ALA A 187 -17.98 -8.48 4.43
C ALA A 187 -18.81 -8.13 5.67
N LEU A 188 -18.50 -8.74 6.83
CA LEU A 188 -19.14 -8.44 8.10
C LEU A 188 -18.86 -6.99 8.55
N SER A 189 -17.60 -6.56 8.48
CA SER A 189 -17.18 -5.21 8.87
C SER A 189 -17.90 -4.13 8.05
N ILE A 190 -18.09 -4.35 6.75
CA ILE A 190 -18.82 -3.45 5.87
C ILE A 190 -20.29 -3.40 6.28
N ARG A 191 -20.95 -4.54 6.51
CA ARG A 191 -22.35 -4.60 6.95
C ARG A 191 -22.57 -3.92 8.30
N VAL A 192 -21.69 -4.17 9.27
CA VAL A 192 -21.76 -3.56 10.60
C VAL A 192 -21.55 -2.05 10.52
N THR A 193 -20.55 -1.61 9.75
CA THR A 193 -20.30 -0.18 9.52
C THR A 193 -21.52 0.49 8.91
N GLN A 194 -22.13 -0.10 7.88
CA GLN A 194 -23.33 0.44 7.24
C GLN A 194 -24.51 0.52 8.22
N ARG A 195 -24.71 -0.50 9.06
CA ARG A 195 -25.77 -0.52 10.07
C ARG A 195 -25.59 0.58 11.11
N ILE A 196 -24.37 0.73 11.65
CA ILE A 196 -24.07 1.76 12.65
C ILE A 196 -24.24 3.16 12.05
N SER A 197 -23.77 3.38 10.81
CA SER A 197 -23.91 4.67 10.14
C SER A 197 -25.37 5.06 9.89
N ARG A 198 -26.23 4.09 9.52
CA ARG A 198 -27.68 4.32 9.39
C ARG A 198 -28.36 4.68 10.71
N ASP A 199 -27.94 4.07 11.81
CA ASP A 199 -28.51 4.36 13.14
C ASP A 199 -28.10 5.73 13.72
N THR A 200 -27.08 6.38 13.14
CA THR A 200 -26.54 7.67 13.62
C THR A 200 -26.92 8.88 12.76
N GLN A 201 -27.63 8.66 11.65
CA GLN A 201 -28.23 9.70 10.83
C GLN A 201 -29.68 9.94 11.26
#